data_AF-A0A0D6TKM0-F1
#
_entry.id   AF-A0A0D6TKM0-F1
#
_cell.length_a   1.000
_cell.length_b   1.000
_cell.length_c   1.000
_cell.angle_alpha   90.00
_cell.angle_beta   90.00
_cell.angle_gamma   90.00
#
_symmetry.space_group_name_H-M   'P 1'
#
loop_
_entity.id
_entity.type
_entity.pdbx_description
1 polymer ?
#
loop_
_entity_poly.entity_id
_entity_poly.type
_entity_poly.pdbx_seq_one_letter_code
_entity_poly.pdbx_strand_id
1 'polypeptide(L)'
;MNKIYEELENLSDNGFYTKDKIVWWLDKHKLRFEKLKKDIDALANEFQDDYVRSHKGLQKEAQFLDTYEVLQEVLECYKNELYYKGQIEYYNKVKDDEFEVNSWLQLHKLDEGEIQTKFKMMFQNTSIASGYEFVIRYPFSLPVTIKFNESDFCHTIQLINLLKN
;
A
#
# COMPACT_ATOMS: atom_id res chain seq x y z
N MET A 1 -19.28 9.63 -13.67
CA MET A 1 -17.88 9.41 -13.26
C MET A 1 -17.29 8.41 -14.25
N ASN A 2 -15.98 8.09 -14.27
CA ASN A 2 -15.49 7.05 -15.20
C ASN A 2 -16.03 5.70 -14.73
N LYS A 3 -16.58 4.87 -15.63
CA LYS A 3 -17.22 3.59 -15.29
C LYS A 3 -16.33 2.65 -14.45
N ILE A 4 -15.02 2.75 -14.63
CA ILE A 4 -14.03 1.98 -13.86
C ILE A 4 -13.98 2.40 -12.39
N TYR A 5 -14.14 3.69 -12.10
CA TYR A 5 -14.11 4.22 -10.74
C TYR A 5 -15.44 4.03 -10.04
N GLU A 6 -16.56 4.13 -10.77
CA GLU A 6 -17.87 3.73 -10.25
C GLU A 6 -17.86 2.24 -9.86
N GLU A 7 -17.21 1.38 -10.65
CA GLU A 7 -17.04 -0.03 -10.31
C GLU A 7 -16.18 -0.21 -9.05
N LEU A 8 -15.06 0.51 -8.94
CA LEU A 8 -14.21 0.45 -7.74
C LEU A 8 -14.99 0.90 -6.50
N GLU A 9 -15.70 2.03 -6.54
CA GLU A 9 -16.50 2.53 -5.42
C GLU A 9 -17.55 1.52 -4.94
N ASN A 10 -18.21 0.83 -5.89
CA ASN A 10 -19.20 -0.20 -5.60
C ASN A 10 -18.63 -1.47 -4.96
N LEU A 11 -17.30 -1.62 -4.92
CA LEU A 11 -16.66 -2.69 -4.16
C LEU A 11 -16.55 -2.36 -2.67
N SER A 12 -16.72 -1.12 -2.22
CA SER A 12 -16.64 -0.85 -0.79
C SER A 12 -17.81 -1.49 -0.01
N ASP A 13 -17.53 -2.15 1.12
CA ASP A 13 -18.55 -2.54 2.12
C ASP A 13 -18.52 -1.52 3.25
N ASN A 14 -19.61 -0.77 3.44
CA ASN A 14 -19.68 0.31 4.44
C ASN A 14 -18.52 1.32 4.32
N GLY A 15 -18.03 1.55 3.10
CA GLY A 15 -16.92 2.46 2.82
C GLY A 15 -15.53 1.85 3.02
N PHE A 16 -15.42 0.57 3.36
CA PHE A 16 -14.15 -0.15 3.50
C PHE A 16 -13.94 -1.16 2.37
N TYR A 17 -12.70 -1.28 1.92
CA TYR A 17 -12.28 -2.25 0.93
C TYR A 17 -11.61 -3.42 1.64
N THR A 18 -11.89 -4.64 1.16
CA THR A 18 -11.21 -5.86 1.61
C THR A 18 -10.16 -6.29 0.60
N LYS A 19 -9.17 -7.04 1.06
CA LYS A 19 -8.13 -7.65 0.21
C LYS A 19 -8.71 -8.34 -1.02
N ASP A 20 -9.73 -9.18 -0.85
CA ASP A 20 -10.30 -9.98 -1.94
C ASP A 20 -10.94 -9.10 -3.03
N LYS A 21 -11.53 -7.98 -2.63
CA LYS A 21 -12.12 -7.03 -3.57
C LYS A 21 -11.07 -6.23 -4.33
N ILE A 22 -9.97 -5.88 -3.67
CA ILE A 22 -8.81 -5.28 -4.35
C ILE A 22 -8.22 -6.26 -5.36
N VAL A 23 -8.00 -7.52 -4.97
CA VAL A 23 -7.51 -8.56 -5.87
C VAL A 23 -8.43 -8.71 -7.08
N TRP A 24 -9.75 -8.81 -6.86
CA TRP A 24 -10.72 -8.94 -7.94
C TRP A 24 -10.65 -7.76 -8.92
N TRP A 25 -10.56 -6.53 -8.42
CA TRP A 25 -10.52 -5.34 -9.28
C TRP A 25 -9.22 -5.29 -10.10
N LEU A 26 -8.08 -5.60 -9.48
CA LEU A 26 -6.80 -5.67 -10.16
C LEU A 26 -6.80 -6.75 -11.26
N ASP A 27 -7.27 -7.96 -10.94
CA ASP A 27 -7.34 -9.06 -11.91
C ASP A 27 -8.23 -8.71 -13.11
N LYS A 28 -9.38 -8.07 -12.86
CA LYS A 28 -10.31 -7.65 -13.90
C LYS A 28 -9.70 -6.62 -14.86
N HIS A 29 -8.88 -5.70 -14.35
CA HIS A 29 -8.30 -4.60 -15.14
C HIS A 29 -6.86 -4.85 -15.57
N LYS A 30 -6.30 -6.04 -15.29
CA LYS A 30 -4.91 -6.40 -15.57
C LYS A 30 -4.49 -6.18 -17.02
N LEU A 31 -5.25 -6.67 -17.99
CA LEU A 31 -4.92 -6.50 -19.42
C LEU A 31 -4.91 -5.03 -19.85
N ARG A 32 -5.81 -4.21 -19.29
CA ARG A 32 -5.86 -2.77 -19.54
C ARG A 32 -4.63 -2.09 -18.95
N PHE A 33 -4.26 -2.45 -17.73
CA PHE A 33 -3.05 -1.96 -17.07
C PHE A 33 -1.80 -2.31 -17.87
N GLU A 34 -1.60 -3.58 -18.24
CA GLU A 34 -0.42 -4.03 -18.98
C GLU A 34 -0.27 -3.30 -20.32
N LYS A 35 -1.37 -3.15 -21.07
CA LYS A 35 -1.35 -2.40 -22.33
C LYS A 35 -1.01 -0.93 -22.11
N LEU A 36 -1.70 -0.27 -21.19
CA LEU A 36 -1.52 1.16 -20.98
C LEU A 36 -0.14 1.48 -20.39
N LYS A 37 0.36 0.65 -19.47
CA LYS A 37 1.70 0.79 -18.91
C LYS A 37 2.75 0.71 -20.00
N LYS A 38 2.63 -0.27 -20.91
CA LYS A 38 3.52 -0.40 -22.08
C LYS A 38 3.46 0.84 -22.98
N ASP A 39 2.28 1.35 -23.29
CA ASP A 39 2.11 2.53 -24.14
C ASP A 39 2.71 3.79 -23.49
N ILE A 40 2.49 3.98 -22.19
CA ILE A 40 3.06 5.11 -21.43
C ILE A 40 4.58 4.99 -21.29
N ASP A 41 5.11 3.79 -21.06
CA ASP A 41 6.56 3.57 -20.97
C ASP A 41 7.26 3.79 -22.32
N ALA A 42 6.62 3.42 -23.43
CA ALA A 42 7.11 3.73 -24.77
C ALA A 42 7.19 5.25 -24.99
N LEU A 43 6.13 5.98 -24.64
CA LEU A 43 6.12 7.44 -24.72
C LEU A 43 7.18 8.08 -23.80
N ALA A 44 7.35 7.59 -22.57
CA ALA A 44 8.36 8.11 -21.65
C ALA A 44 9.79 7.90 -22.19
N ASN A 45 10.03 6.81 -22.92
CA ASN A 45 11.32 6.56 -23.57
C ASN A 45 11.55 7.47 -24.79
N GLU A 46 10.50 7.86 -25.50
CA GLU A 46 10.57 8.82 -26.62
C GLU A 46 10.73 10.27 -26.14
N PHE A 47 10.14 10.61 -25.00
CA PHE A 47 10.13 11.95 -24.40
C PHE A 47 10.79 11.94 -23.02
N GLN A 48 12.09 11.61 -22.96
CA GLN A 48 12.82 11.37 -21.70
C GLN A 48 12.89 12.59 -20.76
N ASP A 49 12.79 13.80 -21.31
CA ASP A 49 12.83 15.04 -20.54
C ASP A 49 11.45 15.49 -20.02
N ASP A 50 10.37 14.82 -20.44
CA ASP A 50 9.00 15.16 -20.07
C ASP A 50 8.38 14.12 -19.14
N TYR A 51 7.66 14.58 -18.11
CA TYR A 51 6.84 13.70 -17.30
C TYR A 51 5.52 13.39 -18.02
N VAL A 52 5.53 12.33 -18.85
CA VAL A 52 4.41 11.94 -19.73
C VAL A 52 3.07 11.86 -18.98
N ARG A 53 3.05 11.36 -17.74
CA ARG A 53 1.82 11.22 -16.95
C ARG A 53 1.19 12.55 -16.50
N SER A 54 1.90 13.69 -16.50
CA SER A 54 1.28 15.00 -16.22
C SER A 54 0.63 15.65 -17.44
N HIS A 55 0.81 15.08 -18.63
CA HIS A 55 0.22 15.65 -19.82
C HIS A 55 -1.32 15.64 -19.72
N LYS A 56 -1.96 16.80 -19.92
CA LYS A 56 -3.42 16.97 -19.75
C LYS A 56 -4.24 15.96 -20.56
N GLY A 57 -3.75 15.57 -21.74
CA GLY A 57 -4.41 14.59 -22.60
C GLY A 57 -4.39 13.15 -22.06
N LEU A 58 -3.54 12.85 -21.06
CA LEU A 58 -3.34 11.52 -20.48
C LEU A 58 -3.83 11.44 -19.03
N GLN A 59 -4.53 12.46 -18.53
CA GLN A 59 -4.88 12.55 -17.11
C GLN A 59 -5.73 11.35 -16.65
N LYS A 60 -6.63 10.83 -17.48
CA LYS A 60 -7.48 9.68 -17.13
C LYS A 60 -6.68 8.38 -17.09
N GLU A 61 -5.76 8.23 -18.02
CA GLU A 61 -4.83 7.10 -18.13
C GLU A 61 -3.87 7.09 -16.94
N ALA A 62 -3.28 8.23 -16.62
CA ALA A 62 -2.43 8.43 -15.46
C ALA A 62 -3.19 8.09 -14.17
N GLN A 63 -4.39 8.66 -13.96
CA GLN A 63 -5.22 8.33 -12.79
C GLN A 63 -5.53 6.84 -12.68
N PHE A 64 -5.75 6.14 -13.79
CA PHE A 64 -6.00 4.70 -13.78
C PHE A 64 -4.75 3.91 -13.40
N LEU A 65 -3.59 4.24 -13.99
CA LEU A 65 -2.32 3.61 -13.65
C LEU A 65 -1.99 3.83 -12.17
N ASP A 66 -2.08 5.08 -11.71
CA ASP A 66 -1.79 5.45 -10.33
C ASP A 66 -2.72 4.73 -9.35
N THR A 67 -4.03 4.61 -9.66
CA THR A 67 -4.97 3.83 -8.85
C THR A 67 -4.60 2.35 -8.83
N TYR A 68 -4.22 1.78 -9.98
CA TYR A 68 -3.85 0.37 -10.08
C TYR A 68 -2.56 0.07 -9.31
N GLU A 69 -1.52 0.87 -9.51
CA GLU A 69 -0.21 0.73 -8.87
C GLU A 69 -0.33 0.88 -7.34
N VAL A 70 -1.07 1.87 -6.84
CA VAL A 70 -1.25 2.04 -5.39
C VAL A 70 -2.02 0.86 -4.78
N LEU A 71 -2.99 0.28 -5.50
CA LEU A 71 -3.69 -0.93 -5.05
C LEU A 71 -2.78 -2.17 -5.05
N GLN A 72 -1.79 -2.23 -5.95
CA GLN A 72 -0.75 -3.26 -5.87
C GLN A 72 0.12 -3.10 -4.63
N GLU A 73 0.52 -1.87 -4.30
CA GLU A 73 1.30 -1.58 -3.07
C GLU A 73 0.53 -1.99 -1.80
N VAL A 74 -0.78 -1.73 -1.76
CA VAL A 74 -1.64 -2.20 -0.66
C VAL A 74 -1.63 -3.73 -0.56
N LEU A 75 -1.68 -4.46 -1.68
CA LEU A 75 -1.57 -5.92 -1.65
C LEU A 75 -0.21 -6.41 -1.16
N GLU A 76 0.87 -5.65 -1.39
CA GLU A 76 2.17 -5.94 -0.77
C GLU A 76 2.09 -5.79 0.76
N CYS A 77 1.45 -4.74 1.27
CA CYS A 77 1.21 -4.60 2.72
C CYS A 77 0.43 -5.79 3.30
N TYR A 78 -0.61 -6.27 2.63
CA TYR A 78 -1.35 -7.46 3.05
C TYR A 78 -0.48 -8.74 3.06
N LYS A 79 0.51 -8.85 2.17
CA LYS A 79 1.46 -9.98 2.18
C LYS A 79 2.42 -9.87 3.37
N ASN A 80 2.90 -8.66 3.64
CA ASN A 80 3.81 -8.39 4.75
C ASN A 80 3.15 -8.62 6.12
N GLU A 81 1.84 -8.41 6.23
CA GLU A 81 1.08 -8.71 7.45
C GLU A 81 1.25 -10.18 7.92
N LEU A 82 1.28 -11.14 6.98
CA LEU A 82 1.53 -12.55 7.31
C LEU A 82 2.95 -12.78 7.84
N TYR A 83 3.93 -12.10 7.24
CA TYR A 83 5.31 -12.15 7.72
C TYR A 83 5.42 -11.55 9.13
N TYR A 84 4.80 -10.39 9.38
CA TYR A 84 4.82 -9.72 10.67
C TYR A 84 4.10 -10.50 11.76
N LYS A 85 3.02 -11.21 11.43
CA LYS A 85 2.41 -12.16 12.36
C LYS A 85 3.43 -13.17 12.88
N GLY A 86 4.23 -13.77 11.99
CA GLY A 86 5.29 -14.70 12.38
C GLY A 86 6.35 -14.06 13.28
N GLN A 87 6.72 -12.80 13.01
CA GLN A 87 7.68 -12.06 13.83
C GLN A 87 7.14 -11.72 15.22
N ILE A 88 5.87 -11.32 15.32
CA ILE A 88 5.20 -11.09 16.60
C ILE A 88 5.08 -12.39 17.40
N GLU A 89 4.74 -13.50 16.76
CA GLU A 89 4.68 -14.81 17.42
C GLU A 89 6.06 -15.25 17.95
N TYR A 90 7.14 -15.01 17.19
CA TYR A 90 8.50 -15.27 17.66
C TYR A 90 8.89 -14.36 18.82
N TYR A 91 8.69 -13.04 18.69
CA TYR A 91 8.94 -12.07 19.74
C TYR A 91 8.26 -12.47 21.06
N ASN A 92 6.97 -12.85 21.00
CA ASN A 92 6.23 -13.27 22.19
C ASN A 92 6.79 -14.53 22.86
N LYS A 93 7.49 -15.40 22.13
CA LYS A 93 8.15 -16.60 22.69
C LYS A 93 9.48 -16.26 23.36
N VAL A 94 10.18 -15.25 22.86
CA VAL A 94 11.53 -14.89 23.33
C VAL A 94 11.57 -13.65 24.21
N LYS A 95 10.44 -12.95 24.41
CA LYS A 95 10.38 -11.66 25.12
C LYS A 95 10.97 -11.63 26.54
N ASP A 96 11.08 -12.79 27.18
CA ASP A 96 11.65 -12.93 28.54
C ASP A 96 13.15 -13.29 28.51
N ASP A 97 13.73 -13.51 27.32
CA ASP A 97 15.15 -13.71 27.06
C ASP A 97 15.75 -12.44 26.45
N GLU A 98 16.48 -11.69 27.28
CA GLU A 98 17.09 -10.42 26.89
C GLU A 98 18.07 -10.57 25.71
N PHE A 99 18.78 -11.69 25.59
CA PHE A 99 19.75 -11.89 24.52
C PHE A 99 19.03 -12.10 23.18
N GLU A 100 18.03 -12.99 23.15
CA GLU A 100 17.21 -13.26 21.97
C GLU A 100 16.42 -12.02 21.52
N VAL A 101 15.85 -11.26 22.46
CA VAL A 101 15.16 -9.99 22.16
C VAL A 101 16.11 -8.98 21.54
N ASN A 102 17.31 -8.80 22.09
CA ASN A 102 18.27 -7.85 21.55
C ASN A 102 18.73 -8.25 20.14
N SER A 103 18.95 -9.54 19.89
CA SER A 103 19.26 -10.08 18.56
C SER A 103 18.13 -9.79 17.56
N TRP A 104 16.89 -10.07 17.95
CA TRP A 104 15.70 -9.81 17.13
C TRP A 104 15.52 -8.31 16.84
N LEU A 105 15.67 -7.45 17.86
CA LEU A 105 15.59 -6.00 17.69
C LEU A 105 16.65 -5.46 16.73
N GLN A 106 17.89 -5.97 16.80
CA GLN A 106 18.96 -5.56 15.88
C GLN A 106 18.63 -5.95 14.44
N LEU A 107 18.13 -7.17 14.21
CA LEU A 107 17.71 -7.63 12.89
C LEU A 107 16.63 -6.71 12.30
N HIS A 108 15.62 -6.36 13.09
CA HIS A 108 14.46 -5.59 12.61
C HIS A 108 14.63 -4.07 12.62
N LYS A 109 15.53 -3.52 13.45
CA LYS A 109 15.94 -2.09 13.35
C LYS A 109 16.79 -1.84 12.10
N LEU A 110 17.60 -2.81 11.67
CA LEU A 110 18.27 -2.76 10.37
C LEU A 110 17.28 -2.94 9.21
N ASP A 111 16.17 -3.63 9.46
CA ASP A 111 15.03 -3.79 8.56
C ASP A 111 13.99 -2.65 8.67
N GLU A 112 14.38 -1.47 9.19
CA GLU A 112 13.78 -0.17 8.79
C GLU A 112 13.92 0.10 7.27
N GLY A 113 14.06 -0.95 6.45
CA GLY A 113 14.19 -0.91 5.02
C GLY A 113 12.87 -0.61 4.30
N GLU A 114 12.85 -1.03 3.05
CA GLU A 114 11.83 -0.71 2.04
C GLU A 114 10.40 -1.07 2.51
N ILE A 115 10.25 -2.17 3.26
CA ILE A 115 8.94 -2.74 3.63
C ILE A 115 8.18 -1.86 4.64
N GLN A 116 8.82 -1.44 5.73
CA GLN A 116 8.20 -0.53 6.71
C GLN A 116 8.02 0.87 6.12
N THR A 117 8.93 1.30 5.25
CA THR A 117 8.88 2.60 4.57
C THR A 117 7.64 2.72 3.70
N LYS A 118 7.34 1.70 2.88
CA LYS A 118 6.13 1.68 2.03
C LYS A 118 4.85 1.76 2.86
N PHE A 119 4.73 0.97 3.93
CA PHE A 119 3.56 1.02 4.82
C PHE A 119 3.39 2.40 5.47
N LYS A 120 4.48 2.98 5.98
CA LYS A 120 4.48 4.33 6.55
C LYS A 120 4.09 5.38 5.50
N MET A 121 4.63 5.32 4.28
CA MET A 121 4.28 6.25 3.20
C MET A 121 2.79 6.20 2.83
N MET A 122 2.18 5.01 2.86
CA MET A 122 0.76 4.84 2.52
C MET A 122 -0.19 5.26 3.64
N PHE A 123 0.14 4.93 4.90
CA PHE A 123 -0.84 5.00 6.00
C PHE A 123 -0.41 5.83 7.21
N GLN A 124 0.85 6.28 7.31
CA GLN A 124 1.26 7.10 8.45
C GLN A 124 0.59 8.48 8.36
N ASN A 125 -0.05 8.88 9.46
CA ASN A 125 -0.62 10.21 9.59
C ASN A 125 -0.28 10.76 10.98
N THR A 126 0.69 11.68 11.02
CA THR A 126 1.17 12.30 12.26
C THR A 126 0.21 13.35 12.84
N SER A 127 -0.86 13.70 12.11
CA SER A 127 -1.88 14.65 12.57
C SER A 127 -2.99 14.01 13.41
N ILE A 128 -3.01 12.68 13.53
CA ILE A 128 -4.00 11.93 14.30
C ILE A 128 -3.36 11.14 15.45
N ALA A 129 -4.11 10.95 16.53
CA ALA A 129 -3.61 10.35 17.76
C ALA A 129 -3.15 8.88 17.59
N SER A 130 -3.78 8.12 16.70
CA SER A 130 -3.37 6.73 16.39
C SER A 130 -2.03 6.66 15.64
N GLY A 131 -1.59 7.78 15.03
CA GLY A 131 -0.41 7.85 14.16
C GLY A 131 -0.61 7.22 12.77
N TYR A 132 -1.76 6.58 12.51
CA TYR A 132 -2.06 5.88 11.26
C TYR A 132 -3.49 6.11 10.80
N GLU A 133 -3.62 6.39 9.50
CA GLU A 133 -4.88 6.51 8.81
C GLU A 133 -4.93 5.56 7.62
N PHE A 134 -5.85 4.59 7.66
CA PHE A 134 -6.00 3.57 6.62
C PHE A 134 -6.83 4.09 5.43
N VAL A 135 -6.43 5.25 4.91
CA VAL A 135 -7.04 5.91 3.75
C VAL A 135 -5.92 6.29 2.79
N ILE A 136 -6.02 5.89 1.52
CA ILE A 136 -5.00 6.24 0.53
C ILE A 136 -5.12 7.74 0.21
N ARG A 137 -4.14 8.54 0.66
CA ARG A 137 -4.18 10.02 0.59
C ARG A 137 -3.11 10.66 -0.29
N TYR A 138 -2.03 9.96 -0.63
CA TYR A 138 -0.84 10.53 -1.29
C TYR A 138 0.00 9.43 -1.96
N PRO A 139 0.75 9.67 -3.06
CA PRO A 139 0.95 10.94 -3.78
C PRO A 139 -0.12 11.28 -4.83
N PHE A 140 -1.13 10.43 -5.02
CA PHE A 140 -2.07 10.60 -6.12
C PHE A 140 -3.39 11.19 -5.62
N SER A 141 -3.88 12.25 -6.26
CA SER A 141 -5.28 12.67 -6.16
C SER A 141 -6.14 11.59 -6.83
N LEU A 142 -6.45 10.54 -6.07
CA LEU A 142 -7.22 9.43 -6.58
C LEU A 142 -8.65 9.89 -6.88
N PRO A 143 -9.26 9.34 -7.94
CA PRO A 143 -10.63 9.69 -8.33
C PRO A 143 -11.67 9.14 -7.36
N VAL A 144 -11.28 8.26 -6.43
CA VAL A 144 -12.14 7.64 -5.42
C VAL A 144 -11.41 7.60 -4.07
N THR A 145 -12.14 7.69 -2.97
CA THR A 145 -11.57 7.49 -1.63
C THR A 145 -11.50 6.00 -1.32
N ILE A 146 -10.30 5.49 -1.06
CA ILE A 146 -10.05 4.08 -0.75
C ILE A 146 -9.66 3.96 0.72
N LYS A 147 -10.45 3.21 1.49
CA LYS A 147 -10.25 3.00 2.93
C LYS A 147 -10.13 1.52 3.27
N PHE A 148 -9.30 1.19 4.25
CA PHE A 148 -9.09 -0.17 4.75
C PHE A 148 -9.38 -0.24 6.24
N ASN A 149 -9.66 -1.45 6.73
CA ASN A 149 -9.85 -1.66 8.16
C ASN A 149 -8.47 -1.74 8.84
N GLU A 150 -8.31 -1.06 9.97
CA GLU A 150 -7.08 -1.14 10.77
C GLU A 150 -6.76 -2.57 11.20
N SER A 151 -7.80 -3.38 11.46
CA SER A 151 -7.63 -4.78 11.86
C SER A 151 -6.84 -5.62 10.85
N ASP A 152 -6.85 -5.21 9.58
CA ASP A 152 -6.15 -5.89 8.49
C ASP A 152 -4.62 -5.76 8.58
N PHE A 153 -4.13 -4.84 9.41
CA PHE A 153 -2.71 -4.50 9.55
C PHE A 153 -2.24 -4.52 11.02
N CYS A 154 -2.96 -5.23 11.90
CA CYS A 154 -2.71 -5.19 13.34
C CYS A 154 -1.30 -5.67 13.73
N HIS A 155 -0.76 -6.70 13.08
CA HIS A 155 0.60 -7.19 13.37
C HIS A 155 1.66 -6.22 12.85
N THR A 156 1.43 -5.59 11.69
CA THR A 156 2.28 -4.50 11.18
C THR A 156 2.39 -3.37 12.19
N ILE A 157 1.24 -2.89 12.70
CA ILE A 157 1.20 -1.80 13.69
C ILE A 157 1.89 -2.23 14.98
N GLN A 158 1.62 -3.45 15.46
CA GLN A 158 2.24 -3.98 16.66
C GLN A 158 3.76 -4.04 16.54
N LEU A 159 4.28 -4.51 15.40
CA LEU A 159 5.72 -4.58 15.15
C LEU A 159 6.34 -3.19 15.19
N ILE A 160 5.77 -2.23 14.47
CA ILE A 160 6.29 -0.85 14.43
C ILE A 160 6.31 -0.24 15.84
N ASN A 161 5.30 -0.51 16.66
CA ASN A 161 5.25 -0.03 18.04
C ASN A 161 6.32 -0.68 18.93
N LEU A 162 6.61 -1.97 18.74
CA LEU A 162 7.71 -2.66 19.45
C LEU A 162 9.07 -2.07 19.11
N LEU A 163 9.29 -1.68 17.85
CA LEU A 163 10.58 -1.14 17.40
C LEU A 163 10.82 0.32 17.83
N LYS A 164 9.76 1.07 18.15
CA LYS A 164 9.84 2.45 18.67
C LYS A 164 10.21 2.52 20.16
N ASN A 165 10.00 1.44 20.90
CA ASN A 165 10.35 1.31 22.32
C ASN A 165 11.78 0.77 22.49
#